data_AF-A0A3M6D6I3-F1
#
_entry.id   AF-A0A3M6D6I3-F1
#
_cell.length_a   1.000
_cell.length_b   1.000
_cell.length_c   1.000
_cell.angle_alpha   90.00
_cell.angle_beta   90.00
_cell.angle_gamma   90.00
#
_symmetry.space_group_name_H-M   'P 1'
#
loop_
_entity.id
_entity.type
_entity.pdbx_description
1 polymer ?
#
loop_
_entity_poly.entity_id
_entity_poly.type
_entity_poly.pdbx_seq_one_letter_code
_entity_poly.pdbx_strand_id
1 'polypeptide(L)'
;MQQAAARSTSFQQRNPPKPRSFKLQSVWHRACNIPFVNFMLSGLLFLKYANQSGSPVSLIWMPTMPQPFISFRLQTPRALIRWMTATCALALSLQGAAQAAEAAPAEVRLDYAYYSPVSLALKHFGWLEKALPDAKVTWVLSQGSNRSLEYLNSGSVDFASSASLSAVLARANGSPIKSVYVYSRAEWTALVVRKDSPLQSVSELKGKKIAATKGTDPYLFTLRALQKAGLKKDDVELLHLQHPDGRTALEKGDVDAWAGLDPHMAASEIQSGSRLLYRNKDFNRLWRTERHGSLCQRASAGDQDGIGRI
;
A
#
# COMPACT_ATOMS: atom_id res chain seq x y z
N MET A 1 -21.50 43.50 -42.90
CA MET A 1 -22.15 43.88 -41.63
C MET A 1 -21.42 43.21 -40.49
N GLN A 2 -20.78 44.03 -39.67
CA GLN A 2 -19.97 43.69 -38.51
C GLN A 2 -20.84 43.46 -37.25
N GLN A 3 -20.25 42.70 -36.32
CA GLN A 3 -20.39 42.78 -34.85
C GLN A 3 -21.67 42.29 -34.14
N ALA A 4 -21.49 41.24 -33.33
CA ALA A 4 -21.95 41.17 -31.93
C ALA A 4 -21.14 40.05 -31.24
N ALA A 5 -20.02 40.35 -30.60
CA ALA A 5 -19.90 40.78 -29.19
C ALA A 5 -19.46 39.60 -28.29
N ALA A 6 -18.14 39.42 -28.23
CA ALA A 6 -17.45 38.62 -27.23
C ALA A 6 -17.65 39.25 -25.83
N ARG A 7 -18.11 38.46 -24.85
CA ARG A 7 -18.05 38.83 -23.43
C ARG A 7 -16.90 38.06 -22.78
N SER A 8 -15.78 38.75 -22.63
CA SER A 8 -14.70 38.39 -21.72
C SER A 8 -15.18 38.56 -20.27
N THR A 9 -15.22 37.47 -19.51
CA THR A 9 -15.34 37.55 -18.04
C THR A 9 -13.95 37.31 -17.46
N SER A 10 -13.32 38.41 -17.06
CA SER A 10 -12.09 38.46 -16.29
C SER A 10 -12.30 37.79 -14.93
N PHE A 11 -11.73 36.61 -14.73
CA PHE A 11 -11.64 35.98 -13.42
C PHE A 11 -10.50 36.66 -12.64
N GLN A 12 -10.88 37.61 -11.79
CA GLN A 12 -9.99 38.28 -10.83
C GLN A 12 -9.35 37.24 -9.90
N GLN A 13 -8.03 37.08 -10.06
CA GLN A 13 -7.16 36.23 -9.27
C GLN A 13 -7.04 36.80 -7.85
N ARG A 14 -7.83 36.28 -6.91
CA ARG A 14 -7.71 36.63 -5.49
C ARG A 14 -6.45 35.99 -4.90
N ASN A 15 -5.54 36.82 -4.42
CA ASN A 15 -4.33 36.39 -3.71
C ASN A 15 -4.67 35.58 -2.44
N PRO A 16 -3.96 34.48 -2.14
CA PRO A 16 -4.13 33.77 -0.89
C PRO A 16 -3.57 34.57 0.31
N PRO A 17 -4.19 34.50 1.50
CA PRO A 17 -3.69 35.18 2.69
C PRO A 17 -2.37 34.56 3.18
N LYS A 18 -1.41 35.42 3.57
CA LYS A 18 -0.09 35.04 4.09
C LYS A 18 -0.20 34.18 5.37
N PRO A 19 0.69 33.19 5.59
CA PRO A 19 0.73 32.41 6.82
C PRO A 19 1.20 33.26 8.00
N ARG A 20 0.42 33.27 9.09
CA ARG A 20 0.85 33.83 10.38
C ARG A 20 1.76 32.83 11.09
N SER A 21 2.97 33.25 11.39
CA SER A 21 3.94 32.54 12.22
C SER A 21 3.46 32.43 13.67
N PHE A 22 3.18 31.22 14.15
CA PHE A 22 3.01 30.94 15.57
C PHE A 22 4.38 30.62 16.18
N LYS A 23 4.87 31.49 17.05
CA LYS A 23 6.04 31.25 17.90
C LYS A 23 5.65 30.25 19.00
N LEU A 24 6.30 29.09 19.05
CA LEU A 24 6.37 28.28 20.27
C LEU A 24 7.48 28.86 21.14
N GLN A 25 7.13 29.43 22.29
CA GLN A 25 8.08 29.64 23.39
C GLN A 25 7.42 29.32 24.73
N SER A 26 8.17 28.53 25.50
CA SER A 26 8.26 28.46 26.97
C SER A 26 7.05 28.04 27.78
N VAL A 27 7.11 26.82 28.31
CA VAL A 27 6.57 26.49 29.65
C VAL A 27 7.58 25.61 30.38
N TRP A 28 8.32 26.28 31.27
CA TRP A 28 8.86 25.81 32.56
C TRP A 28 10.09 24.89 32.65
N HIS A 29 11.25 25.56 32.77
CA HIS A 29 12.32 25.19 33.69
C HIS A 29 11.93 25.53 35.14
N ARG A 30 12.00 24.54 36.06
CA ARG A 30 12.69 24.62 37.36
C ARG A 30 12.45 23.34 38.17
N ALA A 31 13.50 22.55 38.38
CA ALA A 31 14.12 22.39 39.71
C ALA A 31 15.23 21.32 39.66
N CYS A 32 16.23 21.54 40.51
CA CYS A 32 17.34 20.66 40.88
C CYS A 32 18.54 20.60 39.93
N ASN A 33 19.40 21.60 40.14
CA ASN A 33 20.80 21.67 39.76
C ASN A 33 21.64 21.36 41.01
N ILE A 34 22.44 20.29 41.04
CA ILE A 34 23.72 20.20 41.79
C ILE A 34 24.67 19.31 40.97
N PRO A 35 25.97 19.67 40.80
CA PRO A 35 26.86 19.13 39.80
C PRO A 35 27.86 18.09 40.35
N PHE A 36 28.76 17.67 39.45
CA PHE A 36 30.08 17.03 39.64
C PHE A 36 30.21 15.51 39.38
N VAL A 37 30.86 15.25 38.21
CA VAL A 37 32.00 14.34 38.00
C VAL A 37 31.74 12.86 37.62
N ASN A 38 31.86 12.66 36.30
CA ASN A 38 32.64 11.65 35.56
C ASN A 38 32.50 10.14 35.84
N PHE A 39 32.34 9.44 34.69
CA PHE A 39 32.88 8.12 34.33
C PHE A 39 32.20 6.92 35.00
N MET A 40 31.91 5.80 34.33
CA MET A 40 32.15 5.35 32.96
C MET A 40 31.24 4.11 32.73
N LEU A 41 30.76 3.95 31.50
CA LEU A 41 30.56 2.68 30.77
C LEU A 41 30.37 1.37 31.57
N SER A 42 29.20 0.76 31.46
CA SER A 42 28.99 -0.59 30.89
C SER A 42 27.55 -1.07 31.10
N GLY A 43 26.84 -1.38 30.01
CA GLY A 43 25.50 -1.93 30.08
C GLY A 43 24.78 -1.91 28.74
N LEU A 44 25.37 -2.50 27.71
CA LEU A 44 24.64 -2.86 26.49
C LEU A 44 23.57 -3.89 26.86
N LEU A 45 22.32 -3.45 26.93
CA LEU A 45 21.16 -4.33 26.99
C LEU A 45 20.75 -4.67 25.55
N PHE A 46 21.26 -5.80 25.03
CA PHE A 46 20.69 -6.46 23.85
C PHE A 46 19.53 -7.34 24.34
N LEU A 47 18.29 -6.95 24.05
CA LEU A 47 17.12 -7.82 24.19
C LEU A 47 16.53 -8.06 22.81
N LYS A 48 16.88 -9.22 22.23
CA LYS A 48 16.08 -9.87 21.20
C LYS A 48 16.36 -11.38 21.22
N TYR A 49 15.48 -12.15 21.86
CA TYR A 49 14.91 -13.36 21.27
C TYR A 49 13.74 -13.88 22.11
N ALA A 50 12.56 -13.87 21.54
CA ALA A 50 11.43 -14.67 22.01
C ALA A 50 11.57 -16.05 21.36
N ASN A 51 11.59 -17.12 22.15
CA ASN A 51 11.25 -18.44 21.64
C ASN A 51 10.29 -19.12 22.60
N GLN A 52 9.20 -19.64 22.02
CA GLN A 52 8.12 -20.34 22.67
C GLN A 52 8.57 -21.74 23.06
N SER A 53 8.54 -22.07 24.35
CA SER A 53 8.22 -23.41 24.84
C SER A 53 7.97 -23.35 26.35
N GLY A 54 6.75 -23.69 26.76
CA GLY A 54 6.33 -23.65 28.15
C GLY A 54 6.90 -24.79 28.98
N SER A 55 7.87 -24.51 29.83
CA SER A 55 8.32 -25.39 30.92
C SER A 55 8.71 -24.54 32.15
N PRO A 56 8.41 -24.99 33.38
CA PRO A 56 8.48 -24.15 34.57
C PRO A 56 9.93 -23.81 34.97
N VAL A 57 10.14 -22.53 35.27
CA VAL A 57 11.44 -22.00 35.73
C VAL A 57 11.69 -22.43 37.17
N SER A 58 12.77 -23.16 37.41
CA SER A 58 13.27 -23.48 38.76
C SER A 58 14.20 -22.35 39.23
N LEU A 59 13.87 -21.70 40.36
CA LEU A 59 14.72 -20.70 41.00
C LEU A 59 15.91 -21.42 41.67
N ILE A 60 17.12 -21.28 41.13
CA ILE A 60 18.35 -21.71 41.79
C ILE A 60 19.00 -20.47 42.41
N TRP A 61 19.07 -20.46 43.74
CA TRP A 61 19.75 -19.44 44.53
C TRP A 61 21.27 -19.72 44.50
N MET A 62 22.06 -18.86 43.84
CA MET A 62 23.53 -18.95 43.87
C MET A 62 24.09 -18.01 44.95
N PRO A 63 25.04 -18.45 45.79
CA PRO A 63 25.65 -17.59 46.80
C PRO A 63 26.58 -16.58 46.14
N THR A 64 26.60 -15.37 46.69
CA THR A 64 27.46 -14.25 46.33
C THR A 64 28.95 -14.64 46.38
N MET A 65 29.65 -14.51 45.24
CA MET A 65 31.12 -14.57 45.19
C MET A 65 31.75 -13.28 45.72
N PRO A 66 32.94 -13.34 46.34
CA PRO A 66 33.67 -12.17 46.81
C PRO A 66 34.33 -11.43 45.64
N GLN A 67 34.24 -10.10 45.66
CA GLN A 67 34.88 -9.20 44.69
C GLN A 67 36.41 -9.19 44.87
N PRO A 68 37.22 -9.36 43.81
CA PRO A 68 38.63 -9.01 43.89
C PRO A 68 38.80 -7.49 43.78
N PHE A 69 39.48 -6.89 44.75
CA PHE A 69 39.98 -5.53 44.66
C PHE A 69 41.01 -5.43 43.53
N ILE A 70 40.58 -4.90 42.37
CA ILE A 70 41.50 -4.59 41.27
C ILE A 70 42.10 -3.20 41.53
N SER A 71 43.38 -3.18 41.89
CA SER A 71 44.15 -1.95 42.03
C SER A 71 44.43 -1.37 40.64
N PHE A 72 43.80 -0.25 40.30
CA PHE A 72 44.07 0.47 39.05
C PHE A 72 45.45 1.15 39.14
N ARG A 73 46.48 0.47 38.64
CA ARG A 73 47.81 1.05 38.45
C ARG A 73 47.74 1.96 37.22
N LEU A 74 47.91 3.27 37.40
CA LEU A 74 47.99 4.27 36.33
C LEU A 74 48.99 3.81 35.26
N GLN A 75 48.47 3.36 34.12
CA GLN A 75 49.28 2.99 32.96
C GLN A 75 49.83 4.24 32.29
N THR A 76 51.10 4.18 31.90
CA THR A 76 51.89 5.26 31.32
C THR A 76 51.26 5.83 30.03
N PRO A 77 51.54 7.10 29.67
CA PRO A 77 50.91 7.81 28.55
C PRO A 77 51.09 7.13 27.17
N ARG A 78 52.02 6.17 27.04
CA ARG A 78 52.23 5.37 25.82
C ARG A 78 51.16 4.29 25.60
N ALA A 79 50.50 3.81 26.66
CA ALA A 79 49.43 2.80 26.53
C ALA A 79 48.15 3.43 25.97
N LEU A 80 47.81 4.66 26.36
CA LEU A 80 46.61 5.38 25.90
C LEU A 80 46.62 5.69 24.39
N ILE A 81 47.79 5.98 23.81
CA ILE A 81 47.94 6.22 22.36
C ILE A 81 47.73 4.92 21.55
N ARG A 82 48.14 3.77 22.09
CA ARG A 82 47.90 2.45 21.47
C ARG A 82 46.42 2.05 21.48
N TRP A 83 45.69 2.39 22.53
CA TRP A 83 44.24 2.13 22.59
C TRP A 83 43.44 3.07 21.68
N MET A 84 43.82 4.35 21.57
CA MET A 84 43.15 5.30 20.65
C MET A 84 43.38 5.00 19.15
N THR A 85 44.54 4.49 18.79
CA THR A 85 44.83 4.08 17.40
C THR A 85 44.08 2.79 17.02
N ALA A 86 43.90 1.86 17.95
CA ALA A 86 43.11 0.65 17.74
C ALA A 86 41.61 0.91 17.59
N THR A 87 41.02 1.85 18.33
CA THR A 87 39.61 2.23 18.17
C THR A 87 39.34 3.01 16.88
N CYS A 88 40.27 3.86 16.43
CA CYS A 88 40.14 4.53 15.13
C CYS A 88 40.21 3.53 13.97
N ALA A 89 41.10 2.54 14.02
CA ALA A 89 41.19 1.51 12.98
C ALA A 89 39.92 0.63 12.91
N LEU A 90 39.31 0.32 14.05
CA LEU A 90 38.05 -0.44 14.09
C LEU A 90 36.86 0.40 13.56
N ALA A 91 36.81 1.69 13.88
CA ALA A 91 35.78 2.61 13.37
C ALA A 91 35.88 2.83 11.85
N LEU A 92 37.09 2.85 11.29
CA LEU A 92 37.33 2.92 9.83
C LEU A 92 36.97 1.60 9.12
N SER A 93 37.16 0.44 9.76
CA SER A 93 36.77 -0.86 9.20
C SER A 93 35.24 -1.09 9.16
N LEU A 94 34.49 -0.43 10.04
CA LEU A 94 33.02 -0.49 10.08
C LEU A 94 32.34 0.46 9.07
N GLN A 95 33.07 1.43 8.52
CA GLN A 95 32.53 2.35 7.50
C GLN A 95 32.47 1.72 6.09
N GLY A 96 33.31 0.71 5.80
CA GLY A 96 33.34 0.05 4.49
C GLY A 96 32.13 -0.84 4.18
N ALA A 97 31.36 -1.26 5.19
CA ALA A 97 30.20 -2.14 5.03
C ALA A 97 28.86 -1.39 4.91
N ALA A 98 28.84 -0.05 5.07
CA ALA A 98 27.59 0.72 5.12
C ALA A 98 27.11 1.25 3.75
N GLN A 99 27.89 1.11 2.68
CA GLN A 99 27.49 1.44 1.31
C GLN A 99 27.95 0.37 0.32
N ALA A 100 27.48 -0.87 0.48
CA ALA A 100 27.20 -1.64 -0.72
C ALA A 100 25.93 -1.01 -1.33
N ALA A 101 26.10 -0.10 -2.29
CA ALA A 101 25.02 0.24 -3.18
C ALA A 101 24.59 -1.08 -3.82
N GLU A 102 23.41 -1.58 -3.44
CA GLU A 102 22.83 -2.77 -4.04
C GLU A 102 22.80 -2.51 -5.55
N ALA A 103 23.61 -3.27 -6.29
CA ALA A 103 23.75 -3.07 -7.72
C ALA A 103 22.36 -3.17 -8.35
N ALA A 104 22.07 -2.25 -9.29
CA ALA A 104 20.79 -2.27 -9.96
C ALA A 104 20.54 -3.67 -10.57
N PRO A 105 19.33 -4.24 -10.40
CA PRO A 105 19.05 -5.57 -10.92
C PRO A 105 19.23 -5.62 -12.44
N ALA A 106 19.77 -6.72 -12.95
CA ALA A 106 20.03 -6.89 -14.39
C ALA A 106 18.72 -6.85 -15.23
N GLU A 107 17.60 -7.25 -14.65
CA GLU A 107 16.28 -7.16 -15.27
C GLU A 107 15.24 -6.72 -14.23
N VAL A 108 14.31 -5.87 -14.64
CA VAL A 108 13.12 -5.49 -13.87
C VAL A 108 11.89 -5.78 -14.71
N ARG A 109 10.99 -6.59 -14.17
CA ARG A 109 9.78 -7.04 -14.86
C ARG A 109 8.57 -6.41 -14.19
N LEU A 110 7.77 -5.68 -14.94
CA LEU A 110 6.63 -4.94 -14.41
C LEU A 110 5.36 -5.35 -15.12
N ASP A 111 4.28 -5.44 -14.36
CA ASP A 111 2.97 -5.39 -14.98
C ASP A 111 2.65 -3.97 -15.46
N TYR A 112 1.82 -3.89 -16.49
CA TYR A 112 1.10 -2.67 -16.82
C TYR A 112 -0.35 -3.01 -17.10
N ALA A 113 -1.24 -2.06 -16.84
CA ALA A 113 -2.66 -2.26 -16.99
C ALA A 113 -3.37 -1.01 -17.49
N TYR A 114 -4.43 -1.18 -18.28
CA TYR A 114 -5.22 -0.06 -18.77
C TYR A 114 -5.95 0.70 -17.65
N TYR A 115 -6.22 0.05 -16.53
CA TYR A 115 -6.81 0.67 -15.33
C TYR A 115 -5.78 1.42 -14.45
N SER A 116 -4.48 1.33 -14.77
CA SER A 116 -3.39 1.89 -13.99
C SER A 116 -2.65 3.00 -14.76
N PRO A 117 -3.07 4.28 -14.63
CA PRO A 117 -2.44 5.41 -15.32
C PRO A 117 -0.94 5.54 -15.06
N VAL A 118 -0.49 5.16 -13.86
CA VAL A 118 0.93 5.21 -13.48
C VAL A 118 1.74 4.25 -14.36
N SER A 119 1.31 3.00 -14.50
CA SER A 119 2.01 2.02 -15.32
C SER A 119 2.03 2.42 -16.81
N LEU A 120 0.93 2.99 -17.30
CA LEU A 120 0.84 3.50 -18.67
C LEU A 120 1.80 4.66 -18.91
N ALA A 121 1.89 5.61 -17.99
CA ALA A 121 2.80 6.75 -18.09
C ALA A 121 4.26 6.30 -18.06
N LEU A 122 4.63 5.42 -17.11
CA LEU A 122 5.99 4.86 -17.03
C LEU A 122 6.40 4.20 -18.35
N LYS A 123 5.54 3.35 -18.90
CA LYS A 123 5.78 2.64 -20.15
C LYS A 123 5.81 3.58 -21.36
N HIS A 124 4.92 4.56 -21.44
CA HIS A 124 4.83 5.48 -22.58
C HIS A 124 6.01 6.44 -22.67
N PHE A 125 6.42 7.03 -21.54
CA PHE A 125 7.52 8.01 -21.52
C PHE A 125 8.91 7.37 -21.37
N GLY A 126 8.96 6.05 -21.14
CA GLY A 126 10.20 5.30 -20.91
C GLY A 126 10.96 5.79 -19.68
N TRP A 127 10.25 6.25 -18.64
CA TRP A 127 10.89 6.83 -17.46
C TRP A 127 11.68 5.81 -16.65
N LEU A 128 11.24 4.56 -16.65
CA LEU A 128 11.91 3.52 -15.90
C LEU A 128 13.21 3.08 -16.58
N GLU A 129 13.18 2.94 -17.90
CA GLU A 129 14.33 2.65 -18.75
C GLU A 129 15.39 3.77 -18.65
N LYS A 130 14.96 5.03 -18.55
CA LYS A 130 15.86 6.17 -18.32
C LYS A 130 16.46 6.19 -16.91
N ALA A 131 15.69 5.77 -15.91
CA ALA A 131 16.14 5.73 -14.52
C ALA A 131 17.07 4.53 -14.24
N LEU A 132 16.93 3.46 -15.03
CA LEU A 132 17.69 2.22 -14.90
C LEU A 132 18.37 1.88 -16.25
N PRO A 133 19.37 2.66 -16.69
CA PRO A 133 20.00 2.46 -18.00
C PRO A 133 20.71 1.11 -18.13
N ASP A 134 21.17 0.54 -17.01
CA ASP A 134 21.90 -0.72 -16.96
C ASP A 134 21.00 -1.95 -16.75
N ALA A 135 19.69 -1.75 -16.57
CA ALA A 135 18.72 -2.82 -16.35
C ALA A 135 17.81 -3.02 -17.57
N LYS A 136 17.54 -4.27 -17.92
CA LYS A 136 16.50 -4.60 -18.90
C LYS A 136 15.12 -4.43 -18.27
N VAL A 137 14.30 -3.54 -18.82
CA VAL A 137 12.91 -3.37 -18.38
C VAL A 137 11.98 -4.20 -19.27
N THR A 138 11.13 -5.03 -18.67
CA THR A 138 10.09 -5.77 -19.40
C THR A 138 8.71 -5.48 -18.85
N TRP A 139 7.71 -5.50 -19.75
CA TRP A 139 6.35 -5.09 -19.45
C TRP A 139 5.36 -6.21 -19.80
N VAL A 140 4.52 -6.59 -18.84
CA VAL A 140 3.49 -7.63 -19.01
C VAL A 140 2.11 -7.01 -18.84
N LEU A 141 1.21 -7.18 -19.82
CA LEU A 141 -0.15 -6.64 -19.73
C LEU A 141 -1.00 -7.49 -18.77
N SER A 142 -1.52 -6.88 -17.72
CA SER A 142 -2.50 -7.50 -16.83
C SER A 142 -3.93 -7.04 -17.17
N GLN A 143 -4.85 -7.99 -17.23
CA GLN A 143 -6.28 -7.77 -17.57
C GLN A 143 -7.16 -7.58 -16.32
N GLY A 144 -6.56 -7.33 -15.16
CA GLY A 144 -7.24 -7.22 -13.88
C GLY A 144 -6.30 -7.55 -12.72
N SER A 145 -6.73 -7.20 -11.50
CA SER A 145 -5.95 -7.47 -10.28
C SER A 145 -5.71 -8.97 -10.06
N ASN A 146 -6.64 -9.83 -10.47
CA ASN A 146 -6.48 -11.28 -10.47
C ASN A 146 -5.23 -11.71 -11.26
N ARG A 147 -5.09 -11.26 -12.52
CA ARG A 147 -3.94 -11.59 -13.39
C ARG A 147 -2.65 -10.95 -12.89
N SER A 148 -2.73 -9.68 -12.47
CA SER A 148 -1.59 -8.95 -11.91
C SER A 148 -0.99 -9.69 -10.70
N LEU A 149 -1.85 -10.15 -9.79
CA LEU A 149 -1.43 -10.92 -8.61
C LEU A 149 -0.97 -12.35 -8.94
N GLU A 150 -1.55 -13.00 -9.97
CA GLU A 150 -1.04 -14.28 -10.50
C GLU A 150 0.39 -14.14 -11.05
N TYR A 151 0.66 -13.08 -11.81
CA TYR A 151 2.00 -12.80 -12.33
C TYR A 151 3.00 -12.51 -11.22
N LEU A 152 2.59 -11.74 -10.20
CA LEU A 152 3.45 -11.45 -9.06
C LEU A 152 3.75 -12.72 -8.25
N ASN A 153 2.75 -13.57 -8.02
CA ASN A 153 2.90 -14.81 -7.25
C ASN A 153 3.74 -15.87 -7.96
N SER A 154 3.63 -15.96 -9.29
CA SER A 154 4.46 -16.87 -10.09
C SER A 154 5.89 -16.36 -10.27
N GLY A 155 6.17 -15.13 -9.84
CA GLY A 155 7.44 -14.46 -10.14
C GLY A 155 7.61 -14.20 -11.63
N SER A 156 6.53 -13.99 -12.38
CA SER A 156 6.57 -13.54 -13.78
C SER A 156 6.83 -12.03 -13.88
N VAL A 157 6.44 -11.27 -12.85
CA VAL A 157 6.75 -9.84 -12.67
C VAL A 157 7.25 -9.60 -11.26
N ASP A 158 8.09 -8.60 -11.09
CA ASP A 158 8.64 -8.16 -9.80
C ASP A 158 7.77 -7.07 -9.17
N PHE A 159 7.12 -6.25 -10.02
CA PHE A 159 6.17 -5.21 -9.60
C PHE A 159 4.84 -5.39 -10.32
N ALA A 160 3.76 -5.32 -9.54
CA ALA A 160 2.39 -5.50 -10.01
C ALA A 160 1.44 -4.45 -9.43
N SER A 161 0.50 -3.98 -10.25
CA SER A 161 -0.54 -3.01 -9.92
C SER A 161 -1.86 -3.73 -9.65
N SER A 162 -2.24 -3.77 -8.38
CA SER A 162 -3.50 -4.35 -7.91
C SER A 162 -4.31 -3.35 -7.12
N ALA A 163 -5.64 -3.52 -7.14
CA ALA A 163 -6.52 -2.81 -6.23
C ALA A 163 -6.31 -3.30 -4.78
N SER A 164 -6.56 -2.42 -3.80
CA SER A 164 -6.17 -2.65 -2.41
C SER A 164 -6.87 -3.84 -1.77
N LEU A 165 -8.17 -4.02 -2.05
CA LEU A 165 -8.94 -5.12 -1.46
C LEU A 165 -8.53 -6.47 -2.07
N SER A 166 -8.23 -6.49 -3.37
CA SER A 166 -7.66 -7.65 -4.06
C SER A 166 -6.28 -8.04 -3.48
N ALA A 167 -5.41 -7.08 -3.20
CA ALA A 167 -4.10 -7.33 -2.59
C ALA A 167 -4.22 -7.88 -1.15
N VAL A 168 -5.17 -7.37 -0.34
CA VAL A 168 -5.46 -7.92 1.00
C VAL A 168 -5.96 -9.35 0.91
N LEU A 169 -6.86 -9.65 -0.03
CA LEU A 169 -7.35 -11.01 -0.24
C LEU A 169 -6.22 -11.97 -0.64
N ALA A 170 -5.33 -11.56 -1.52
CA ALA A 170 -4.16 -12.37 -1.88
C ALA A 170 -3.26 -12.63 -0.66
N ARG A 171 -2.96 -11.61 0.14
CA ARG A 171 -2.19 -11.76 1.39
C ARG A 171 -2.85 -12.71 2.37
N ALA A 172 -4.17 -12.59 2.56
CA ALA A 172 -4.94 -13.48 3.42
C ALA A 172 -4.86 -14.95 2.96
N ASN A 173 -4.75 -15.16 1.64
CA ASN A 173 -4.57 -16.49 1.03
C ASN A 173 -3.10 -16.96 1.00
N GLY A 174 -2.18 -16.30 1.73
CA GLY A 174 -0.78 -16.74 1.86
C GLY A 174 0.18 -16.23 0.79
N SER A 175 -0.27 -15.34 -0.11
CA SER A 175 0.60 -14.70 -1.11
C SER A 175 1.70 -13.86 -0.41
N PRO A 176 2.99 -14.06 -0.72
CA PRO A 176 4.10 -13.38 -0.04
C PRO A 176 4.36 -11.95 -0.58
N ILE A 177 3.32 -11.19 -0.91
CA ILE A 177 3.44 -9.89 -1.57
C ILE A 177 3.65 -8.74 -0.58
N LYS A 178 4.24 -7.63 -1.04
CA LYS A 178 4.39 -6.41 -0.23
C LYS A 178 3.84 -5.21 -1.01
N SER A 179 2.98 -4.44 -0.37
CA SER A 179 2.49 -3.17 -0.94
C SER A 179 3.54 -2.09 -0.69
N VAL A 180 4.19 -1.61 -1.76
CA VAL A 180 5.25 -0.60 -1.67
C VAL A 180 4.76 0.83 -1.91
N TYR A 181 3.60 0.99 -2.57
CA TYR A 181 3.07 2.29 -2.93
C TYR A 181 1.54 2.24 -3.11
N VAL A 182 0.88 3.39 -2.87
CA VAL A 182 -0.55 3.61 -3.15
C VAL A 182 -0.68 4.95 -3.87
N TYR A 183 -1.20 4.91 -5.10
CA TYR A 183 -1.24 6.10 -5.96
C TYR A 183 -2.57 6.86 -5.94
N SER A 184 -3.70 6.16 -5.75
CA SER A 184 -5.01 6.78 -5.81
C SER A 184 -6.05 6.07 -4.95
N ARG A 185 -7.17 6.77 -4.73
CA ARG A 185 -8.40 6.26 -4.13
C ARG A 185 -9.58 6.66 -5.02
N ALA A 186 -9.54 6.19 -6.26
CA ALA A 186 -10.51 6.53 -7.28
C ALA A 186 -11.77 5.64 -7.21
N GLU A 187 -12.86 6.11 -7.83
CA GLU A 187 -14.03 5.30 -8.12
C GLU A 187 -13.86 4.68 -9.50
N TRP A 188 -13.44 3.42 -9.55
CA TRP A 188 -13.10 2.69 -10.78
C TRP A 188 -14.07 1.55 -11.12
N THR A 189 -15.12 1.35 -10.32
CA THR A 189 -16.08 0.26 -10.51
C THR A 189 -17.51 0.67 -10.18
N ALA A 190 -18.45 0.11 -10.92
CA ALA A 190 -19.89 0.23 -10.75
C ALA A 190 -20.58 -1.03 -11.29
N LEU A 191 -21.85 -1.23 -10.92
CA LEU A 191 -22.69 -2.18 -11.65
C LEU A 191 -23.23 -1.49 -12.90
N VAL A 192 -23.07 -2.13 -14.04
CA VAL A 192 -23.41 -1.59 -15.37
C VAL A 192 -24.48 -2.47 -16.00
N VAL A 193 -25.44 -1.85 -16.66
CA VAL A 193 -26.49 -2.51 -17.45
C VAL A 193 -26.49 -1.95 -18.87
N ARG A 194 -27.09 -2.68 -19.83
CA ARG A 194 -27.28 -2.16 -21.18
C ARG A 194 -28.17 -0.91 -21.19
N LYS A 195 -28.05 -0.11 -22.25
CA LYS A 195 -28.83 1.12 -22.46
C LYS A 195 -30.34 0.90 -22.32
N ASP A 196 -30.82 -0.17 -22.92
CA ASP A 196 -32.21 -0.58 -23.04
C ASP A 196 -32.69 -1.47 -21.88
N SER A 197 -31.82 -1.75 -20.91
CA SER A 197 -32.17 -2.61 -19.77
C SER A 197 -33.29 -1.96 -18.94
N PRO A 198 -34.37 -2.71 -18.61
CA PRO A 198 -35.43 -2.21 -17.76
C PRO A 198 -34.98 -2.04 -16.31
N LEU A 199 -33.83 -2.63 -15.92
CA LEU A 199 -33.33 -2.64 -14.55
C LEU A 199 -33.02 -1.21 -14.05
N GLN A 200 -33.63 -0.82 -12.93
CA GLN A 200 -33.43 0.50 -12.31
C GLN A 200 -32.75 0.42 -10.95
N SER A 201 -32.74 -0.75 -10.30
CA SER A 201 -32.21 -0.91 -8.96
C SER A 201 -31.44 -2.22 -8.78
N VAL A 202 -30.58 -2.27 -7.76
CA VAL A 202 -29.82 -3.49 -7.40
C VAL A 202 -30.75 -4.61 -6.94
N SER A 203 -31.88 -4.31 -6.31
CA SER A 203 -32.89 -5.30 -5.89
C SER A 203 -33.48 -6.08 -7.05
N GLU A 204 -33.54 -5.49 -8.25
CA GLU A 204 -34.06 -6.13 -9.46
C GLU A 204 -33.06 -7.12 -10.09
N LEU A 205 -31.83 -7.20 -9.57
CA LEU A 205 -30.84 -8.18 -10.00
C LEU A 205 -31.13 -9.60 -9.51
N LYS A 206 -32.14 -9.80 -8.66
CA LYS A 206 -32.53 -11.13 -8.21
C LYS A 206 -32.90 -12.03 -9.40
N GLY A 207 -32.26 -13.20 -9.47
CA GLY A 207 -32.37 -14.17 -10.55
C GLY A 207 -31.77 -13.72 -11.87
N LYS A 208 -30.95 -12.65 -11.90
CA LYS A 208 -30.31 -12.13 -13.10
C LYS A 208 -28.87 -12.63 -13.22
N LYS A 209 -28.36 -12.61 -14.45
CA LYS A 209 -26.98 -12.94 -14.78
C LYS A 209 -26.09 -11.72 -14.67
N ILE A 210 -25.02 -11.82 -13.90
CA ILE A 210 -24.05 -10.76 -13.69
C ILE A 210 -22.66 -11.24 -14.09
N ALA A 211 -22.04 -10.63 -15.10
CA ALA A 211 -20.63 -10.86 -15.39
C ALA A 211 -19.76 -10.19 -14.33
N ALA A 212 -18.85 -10.94 -13.69
CA ALA A 212 -17.95 -10.39 -12.68
C ALA A 212 -16.61 -11.14 -12.60
N THR A 213 -15.51 -10.40 -12.61
CA THR A 213 -14.16 -10.97 -12.56
C THR A 213 -13.78 -11.37 -11.14
N LYS A 214 -13.77 -12.67 -10.84
CA LYS A 214 -13.46 -13.19 -9.50
C LYS A 214 -12.07 -12.74 -9.03
N GLY A 215 -11.94 -12.46 -7.74
CA GLY A 215 -10.67 -12.03 -7.12
C GLY A 215 -10.28 -10.57 -7.40
N THR A 216 -11.25 -9.74 -7.81
CA THR A 216 -11.05 -8.32 -8.11
C THR A 216 -11.98 -7.44 -7.28
N ASP A 217 -11.64 -6.15 -7.16
CA ASP A 217 -12.47 -5.17 -6.48
C ASP A 217 -13.89 -5.06 -7.08
N PRO A 218 -14.12 -5.03 -8.41
CA PRO A 218 -15.47 -5.07 -9.00
C PRO A 218 -16.34 -6.26 -8.55
N TYR A 219 -15.74 -7.45 -8.36
CA TYR A 219 -16.48 -8.60 -7.85
C TYR A 219 -16.92 -8.39 -6.39
N LEU A 220 -16.03 -7.86 -5.55
CA LEU A 220 -16.35 -7.58 -4.15
C LEU A 220 -17.32 -6.39 -4.01
N PHE A 221 -17.21 -5.40 -4.89
CA PHE A 221 -18.19 -4.32 -5.03
C PHE A 221 -19.59 -4.88 -5.31
N THR A 222 -19.69 -5.83 -6.24
CA THR A 222 -20.94 -6.51 -6.58
C THR A 222 -21.54 -7.21 -5.37
N LEU A 223 -20.75 -8.00 -4.63
CA LEU A 223 -21.23 -8.68 -3.42
C LEU A 223 -21.73 -7.70 -2.35
N ARG A 224 -21.01 -6.58 -2.14
CA ARG A 224 -21.42 -5.53 -1.20
C ARG A 224 -22.69 -4.81 -1.65
N ALA A 225 -22.85 -4.57 -2.96
CA ALA A 225 -24.05 -3.97 -3.53
C ALA A 225 -25.27 -4.87 -3.33
N LEU A 226 -25.14 -6.17 -3.64
CA LEU A 226 -26.19 -7.17 -3.41
C LEU A 226 -26.59 -7.21 -1.93
N GLN A 227 -25.61 -7.31 -1.02
CA GLN A 227 -25.86 -7.32 0.42
C GLN A 227 -26.59 -6.06 0.89
N LYS A 228 -26.20 -4.88 0.38
CA LYS A 228 -26.86 -3.60 0.71
C LYS A 228 -28.31 -3.55 0.23
N ALA A 229 -28.65 -4.26 -0.83
CA ALA A 229 -30.00 -4.42 -1.36
C ALA A 229 -30.78 -5.58 -0.71
N GLY A 230 -30.20 -6.26 0.30
CA GLY A 230 -30.83 -7.41 0.96
C GLY A 230 -30.76 -8.72 0.16
N LEU A 231 -29.97 -8.76 -0.92
CA LEU A 231 -29.74 -9.95 -1.73
C LEU A 231 -28.51 -10.72 -1.24
N LYS A 232 -28.58 -12.05 -1.34
CA LYS A 232 -27.44 -12.95 -1.13
C LYS A 232 -26.72 -13.18 -2.45
N LYS A 233 -25.48 -13.68 -2.37
CA LYS A 233 -24.72 -14.10 -3.56
C LYS A 233 -25.50 -15.11 -4.41
N ASP A 234 -26.20 -16.04 -3.75
CA ASP A 234 -26.93 -17.13 -4.41
C ASP A 234 -28.31 -16.69 -4.95
N ASP A 235 -28.73 -15.45 -4.69
CA ASP A 235 -29.92 -14.87 -5.31
C ASP A 235 -29.67 -14.42 -6.76
N VAL A 236 -28.43 -14.47 -7.25
CA VAL A 236 -28.04 -14.04 -8.61
C VAL A 236 -27.11 -15.08 -9.25
N GLU A 237 -27.01 -15.08 -10.58
CA GLU A 237 -26.08 -15.93 -11.31
C GLU A 237 -24.80 -15.13 -11.64
N LEU A 238 -23.70 -15.40 -10.93
CA LEU A 238 -22.42 -14.73 -11.18
C LEU A 238 -21.59 -15.49 -12.23
N LEU A 239 -21.44 -14.91 -13.42
CA LEU A 239 -20.57 -15.44 -14.47
C LEU A 239 -19.16 -14.88 -14.34
N HIS A 240 -18.18 -15.78 -14.19
CA HIS A 240 -16.78 -15.40 -13.98
C HIS A 240 -16.05 -15.12 -15.29
N LEU A 241 -16.15 -13.88 -15.76
CA LEU A 241 -15.50 -13.40 -16.99
C LEU A 241 -14.40 -12.39 -16.67
N GLN A 242 -13.37 -12.26 -17.53
CA GLN A 242 -12.42 -11.15 -17.42
C GLN A 242 -13.11 -9.82 -17.75
N HIS A 243 -12.53 -8.69 -17.34
CA HIS A 243 -13.17 -7.38 -17.50
C HIS A 243 -13.56 -7.05 -18.96
N PRO A 244 -12.70 -7.28 -19.98
CA PRO A 244 -13.09 -7.05 -21.38
C PRO A 244 -14.23 -7.97 -21.82
N ASP A 245 -14.16 -9.26 -21.45
CA ASP A 245 -15.17 -10.26 -21.83
C ASP A 245 -16.51 -9.98 -21.17
N GLY A 246 -16.51 -9.51 -19.92
CA GLY A 246 -17.72 -9.10 -19.19
C GLY A 246 -18.40 -7.89 -19.83
N ARG A 247 -17.63 -6.92 -20.31
CA ARG A 247 -18.15 -5.82 -21.13
C ARG A 247 -18.81 -6.35 -22.40
N THR A 248 -18.11 -7.18 -23.16
CA THR A 248 -18.63 -7.73 -24.42
C THR A 248 -19.90 -8.57 -24.18
N ALA A 249 -19.93 -9.39 -23.12
CA ALA A 249 -21.11 -10.18 -22.75
C ALA A 249 -22.31 -9.27 -22.42
N LEU A 250 -22.08 -8.16 -21.70
CA LEU A 250 -23.14 -7.19 -21.41
C LEU A 250 -23.69 -6.60 -22.70
N GLU A 251 -22.80 -6.08 -23.55
CA GLU A 251 -23.15 -5.41 -24.82
C GLU A 251 -23.90 -6.35 -25.78
N LYS A 252 -23.58 -7.65 -25.78
CA LYS A 252 -24.21 -8.65 -26.66
C LYS A 252 -25.59 -9.09 -26.25
N GLY A 253 -25.97 -9.01 -24.97
CA GLY A 253 -27.20 -9.67 -24.52
C GLY A 253 -26.99 -10.74 -23.46
N ASP A 254 -25.78 -11.29 -23.36
CA ASP A 254 -25.51 -12.58 -22.70
C ASP A 254 -25.66 -12.50 -21.17
N VAL A 255 -25.49 -11.31 -20.60
CA VAL A 255 -25.73 -11.01 -19.19
C VAL A 255 -26.64 -9.80 -19.03
N ASP A 256 -27.34 -9.74 -17.90
CA ASP A 256 -28.25 -8.64 -17.56
C ASP A 256 -27.50 -7.44 -16.96
N ALA A 257 -26.41 -7.72 -16.24
CA ALA A 257 -25.55 -6.72 -15.63
C ALA A 257 -24.07 -7.15 -15.67
N TRP A 258 -23.18 -6.20 -15.44
CA TRP A 258 -21.74 -6.42 -15.39
C TRP A 258 -21.09 -5.61 -14.26
N ALA A 259 -20.16 -6.23 -13.54
CA ALA A 259 -19.28 -5.59 -12.59
C ALA A 259 -18.18 -4.83 -13.34
N GLY A 260 -18.47 -3.58 -13.67
CA GLY A 260 -17.65 -2.71 -14.51
C GLY A 260 -16.31 -2.35 -13.90
N LEU A 261 -15.31 -2.18 -14.74
CA LEU A 261 -14.00 -1.61 -14.39
C LEU A 261 -13.63 -0.54 -15.42
N ASP A 262 -13.18 0.63 -14.96
CA ASP A 262 -12.58 1.62 -15.86
C ASP A 262 -11.20 1.18 -16.37
N PRO A 263 -10.85 1.45 -17.64
CA PRO A 263 -11.55 2.32 -18.59
C PRO A 263 -12.62 1.61 -19.44
N HIS A 264 -12.86 0.32 -19.25
CA HIS A 264 -13.85 -0.43 -20.04
C HIS A 264 -15.27 0.07 -19.78
N MET A 265 -15.59 0.46 -18.55
CA MET A 265 -16.87 1.05 -18.18
C MET A 265 -17.13 2.36 -18.92
N ALA A 266 -16.22 3.34 -18.82
CA ALA A 266 -16.32 4.58 -19.59
C ALA A 266 -16.44 4.34 -21.10
N ALA A 267 -15.68 3.38 -21.66
CA ALA A 267 -15.79 3.02 -23.06
C ALA A 267 -17.17 2.44 -23.43
N SER A 268 -17.75 1.61 -22.55
CA SER A 268 -19.10 1.03 -22.73
C SER A 268 -20.21 2.09 -22.66
N GLU A 269 -20.06 3.10 -21.79
CA GLU A 269 -20.97 4.24 -21.72
C GLU A 269 -20.94 5.07 -23.01
N ILE A 270 -19.74 5.39 -23.51
CA ILE A 270 -19.55 6.24 -24.69
C ILE A 270 -19.93 5.51 -25.99
N GLN A 271 -19.49 4.26 -26.15
CA GLN A 271 -19.60 3.52 -27.42
C GLN A 271 -20.92 2.78 -27.54
N SER A 272 -21.41 2.22 -26.43
CA SER A 272 -22.58 1.32 -26.42
C SER A 272 -23.77 1.93 -25.66
N GLY A 273 -23.62 3.12 -25.07
CA GLY A 273 -24.67 3.78 -24.29
C GLY A 273 -25.05 3.03 -23.02
N SER A 274 -24.16 2.15 -22.51
CA SER A 274 -24.40 1.41 -21.27
C SER A 274 -24.66 2.37 -20.11
N ARG A 275 -25.44 1.94 -19.13
CA ARG A 275 -25.85 2.77 -17.99
C ARG A 275 -25.31 2.21 -16.69
N LEU A 276 -24.82 3.09 -15.84
CA LEU A 276 -24.38 2.73 -14.49
C LEU A 276 -25.63 2.52 -13.60
N LEU A 277 -25.95 1.27 -13.29
CA LEU A 277 -27.08 0.89 -12.44
C LEU A 277 -26.83 1.29 -10.99
N TYR A 278 -25.62 1.03 -10.49
CA TYR A 278 -25.30 1.30 -9.09
C TYR A 278 -23.84 1.70 -8.91
N ARG A 279 -23.66 2.81 -8.19
CA ARG A 279 -22.38 3.41 -7.86
C ARG A 279 -22.29 3.63 -6.36
N ASN A 280 -21.12 3.33 -5.79
CA ASN A 280 -20.87 3.62 -4.38
C ASN A 280 -19.36 3.80 -4.14
N LYS A 281 -18.93 5.06 -4.05
CA LYS A 281 -17.52 5.42 -3.81
C LYS A 281 -16.98 4.84 -2.51
N ASP A 282 -17.82 4.62 -1.51
CA ASP A 282 -17.38 4.11 -0.21
C ASP A 282 -17.09 2.61 -0.23
N PHE A 283 -17.62 1.87 -1.19
CA PHE A 283 -17.27 0.46 -1.39
C PHE A 283 -15.88 0.29 -1.99
N ASN A 284 -15.35 1.32 -2.64
CA ASN A 284 -14.01 1.33 -3.22
C ASN A 284 -12.93 1.74 -2.22
N ARG A 285 -13.31 2.04 -0.96
CA ARG A 285 -12.38 2.30 0.13
C ARG A 285 -12.24 1.06 1.00
N LEU A 286 -10.99 0.59 1.15
CA LEU A 286 -10.66 -0.52 2.03
C LEU A 286 -10.86 -0.18 3.52
N TRP A 287 -10.83 1.09 3.89
CA TRP A 287 -10.92 1.55 5.28
C TRP A 287 -12.05 2.58 5.41
N ARG A 288 -13.12 2.18 6.11
CA ARG A 288 -14.14 3.11 6.59
C ARG A 288 -13.74 3.52 8.01
N THR A 289 -13.44 4.80 8.21
CA THR A 289 -13.40 5.42 9.55
C THR A 289 -14.82 5.59 10.09
N GLU A 290 -15.44 4.50 10.51
CA GLU A 290 -16.60 4.55 11.42
C GLU A 290 -16.26 3.65 12.61
N ARG A 291 -15.77 4.29 13.68
CA ARG A 291 -15.17 3.74 14.92
C ARG A 291 -13.74 3.19 14.77
N HIS A 292 -12.78 3.93 15.31
CA HIS A 292 -11.32 3.67 15.44
C HIS A 292 -10.43 4.30 14.36
N GLY A 293 -10.29 5.62 14.40
CA GLY A 293 -9.33 6.39 13.60
C GLY A 293 -7.85 6.23 13.98
N SER A 294 -7.41 5.09 14.53
CA SER A 294 -6.02 4.89 14.99
C SER A 294 -5.23 3.80 14.23
N LEU A 295 -5.79 3.21 13.17
CA LEU A 295 -5.12 2.13 12.43
C LEU A 295 -4.30 2.63 11.23
N CYS A 296 -4.63 3.79 10.66
CA CYS A 296 -3.88 4.34 9.52
C CYS A 296 -2.44 4.75 9.92
N GLN A 297 -2.21 5.14 11.18
CA GLN A 297 -0.87 5.42 11.68
C GLN A 297 -0.06 4.16 11.99
N ARG A 298 -0.72 3.05 12.40
CA ARG A 298 -0.03 1.80 12.77
C ARG A 298 0.44 0.98 11.56
N ALA A 299 -0.32 0.94 10.47
CA ALA A 299 0.11 0.27 9.24
C ALA A 299 1.27 1.01 8.53
N SER A 300 1.32 2.34 8.65
CA SER A 300 2.46 3.17 8.23
C SER A 300 3.68 2.98 9.12
N ALA A 301 3.50 2.52 10.36
CA ALA A 301 4.54 2.33 11.37
C ALA A 301 5.04 0.88 11.52
N GLY A 302 4.60 -0.06 10.67
CA GLY A 302 5.13 -1.43 10.65
C GLY A 302 4.68 -2.35 11.78
N ASP A 303 3.53 -2.09 12.40
CA ASP A 303 2.99 -2.93 13.48
C ASP A 303 2.22 -4.15 12.91
N GLN A 304 2.80 -5.36 13.05
CA GLN A 304 2.29 -6.61 12.45
C GLN A 304 1.28 -7.39 13.32
N ASP A 305 0.99 -6.95 14.55
CA ASP A 305 0.25 -7.79 15.51
C ASP A 305 -1.29 -7.71 15.37
N GLY A 306 -1.82 -6.92 14.42
CA GLY A 306 -3.26 -6.71 14.26
C GLY A 306 -3.98 -7.58 13.22
N ILE A 307 -3.27 -8.40 12.44
CA ILE A 307 -3.84 -9.11 11.28
C ILE A 307 -4.45 -10.48 11.68
N GLY A 308 -4.26 -10.93 12.93
CA GLY A 308 -4.63 -12.26 13.40
C GLY A 308 -6.10 -12.49 13.82
N ARG A 309 -7.02 -11.55 13.60
CA ARG A 309 -8.46 -11.77 13.83
C ARG A 309 -9.31 -11.11 12.76
N ILE A 310 -9.57 -11.85 11.69
CA ILE A 310 -10.74 -11.69 10.82
C ILE A 310 -11.37 -13.07 10.69
#